data_AF-A0A0R1RMU2-F1
#
_entry.id   AF-A0A0R1RMU2-F1
#
_cell.length_a   1.000
_cell.length_b   1.000
_cell.length_c   1.000
_cell.angle_alpha   90.00
_cell.angle_beta   90.00
_cell.angle_gamma   90.00
#
_symmetry.space_group_name_H-M   'P 1'
#
loop_
_entity.id
_entity.type
_entity.pdbx_description
1 polymer ?
#
loop_
_entity_poly.entity_id
_entity_poly.type
_entity_poly.pdbx_seq_one_letter_code
_entity_poly.pdbx_strand_id
1 'polypeptide(L)'
;MTEQYQQTKSMMLALFDVAAHASQTETISTSLIEAQQALLSIEQLFSGLTEQQQVTEQPQYHQLIGAASALNLTLIKSLDHNNLTYADQIQTELTALEQLI
;
A
#
# COMPACT_ATOMS: atom_id res chain seq x y z
N MET A 1 -18.99 0.82 -5.86
CA MET A 1 -17.64 1.00 -6.45
C MET A 1 -16.79 1.88 -5.54
N THR A 2 -17.14 3.16 -5.35
CA THR A 2 -16.35 4.10 -4.51
C THR A 2 -16.17 3.62 -3.06
N GLU A 3 -17.21 3.06 -2.44
CA GLU A 3 -17.14 2.56 -1.06
C GLU A 3 -16.19 1.36 -0.90
N GLN A 4 -16.26 0.40 -1.82
CA GLN A 4 -15.41 -0.79 -1.82
C GLN A 4 -13.95 -0.45 -2.12
N TYR A 5 -13.71 0.53 -3.00
CA TYR A 5 -12.37 1.07 -3.26
C TYR A 5 -11.79 1.73 -2.01
N GLN A 6 -12.54 2.62 -1.34
CA GLN A 6 -12.08 3.29 -0.12
C GLN A 6 -11.86 2.33 1.04
N GLN A 7 -12.70 1.30 1.18
CA GLN A 7 -12.52 0.27 2.20
C GLN A 7 -11.26 -0.56 1.94
N THR A 8 -11.05 -1.00 0.69
CA THR A 8 -9.86 -1.77 0.31
C THR A 8 -8.58 -0.95 0.48
N LYS A 9 -8.62 0.34 0.12
CA LYS A 9 -7.54 1.30 0.32
C LYS A 9 -7.22 1.51 1.81
N SER A 10 -8.23 1.70 2.64
CA SER A 10 -8.04 1.87 4.10
C SER A 10 -7.47 0.61 4.74
N MET A 11 -7.94 -0.56 4.32
CA MET A 11 -7.39 -1.85 4.77
C MET A 11 -5.92 -2.00 4.37
N MET A 12 -5.57 -1.69 3.13
CA MET A 12 -4.18 -1.72 2.64
C MET A 12 -3.26 -0.83 3.49
N LEU A 13 -3.68 0.41 3.76
CA LEU A 13 -2.93 1.36 4.59
C LEU A 13 -2.71 0.84 6.01
N ALA A 14 -3.77 0.33 6.65
CA ALA A 14 -3.67 -0.25 7.98
C ALA A 14 -2.70 -1.44 8.03
N LEU A 15 -2.69 -2.26 6.97
CA LEU A 15 -1.77 -3.40 6.88
C LEU A 15 -0.31 -2.97 6.69
N PHE A 16 -0.06 -1.91 5.92
CA PHE A 16 1.28 -1.33 5.82
C PHE A 16 1.73 -0.70 7.14
N ASP A 17 0.82 -0.04 7.87
CA ASP A 17 1.12 0.53 9.19
C ASP A 17 1.48 -0.57 10.20
N VAL A 18 0.72 -1.67 10.23
CA VAL A 18 1.03 -2.84 11.06
C VAL A 18 2.38 -3.45 10.67
N ALA A 19 2.66 -3.60 9.38
CA ALA A 19 3.94 -4.14 8.90
C ALA A 19 5.13 -3.23 9.28
N ALA A 20 4.96 -1.90 9.23
CA ALA A 20 5.99 -0.93 9.59
C ALA A 20 6.35 -0.95 11.08
N HIS A 21 5.37 -1.19 11.95
CA HIS A 21 5.54 -1.14 13.40
C HIS A 21 5.71 -2.51 14.07
N ALA A 22 5.47 -3.61 13.34
CA ALA A 22 5.59 -4.96 13.89
C ALA A 22 7.06 -5.32 14.17
N SER A 23 7.28 -6.00 15.30
CA SER A 23 8.60 -6.49 15.71
C SER A 23 8.82 -7.97 15.36
N GLN A 24 7.76 -8.69 14.98
CA GLN A 24 7.81 -10.11 14.64
C GLN A 24 7.79 -10.28 13.12
N THR A 25 8.81 -10.95 12.58
CA THR A 25 8.95 -11.21 11.13
C THR A 25 7.71 -11.87 10.54
N GLU A 26 7.04 -12.77 11.27
CA GLU A 26 5.80 -13.41 10.83
C GLU A 26 4.65 -12.41 10.67
N THR A 27 4.46 -11.51 11.64
CA THR A 27 3.46 -10.43 11.56
C THR A 27 3.76 -9.48 10.40
N ILE A 28 5.01 -9.05 10.23
CA ILE A 28 5.41 -8.17 9.12
C ILE A 28 5.11 -8.87 7.78
N SER A 29 5.50 -10.13 7.64
CA SER A 29 5.33 -10.90 6.40
C SER A 29 3.85 -11.09 6.05
N THR A 30 3.02 -11.48 7.02
CA THR A 30 1.57 -11.64 6.83
C THR A 30 0.92 -10.32 6.44
N SER A 31 1.19 -9.24 7.17
CA SER A 31 0.64 -7.92 6.88
C SER A 31 1.07 -7.40 5.50
N LEU A 32 2.31 -7.66 5.08
CA LEU A 32 2.77 -7.34 3.72
C LEU A 32 2.03 -8.12 2.64
N ILE A 33 1.83 -9.43 2.83
CA ILE A 33 1.08 -10.26 1.89
C ILE A 33 -0.36 -9.76 1.78
N GLU A 34 -1.01 -9.46 2.90
CA GLU A 34 -2.38 -8.94 2.92
C GLU A 34 -2.45 -7.54 2.29
N ALA A 35 -1.47 -6.66 2.53
CA ALA A 35 -1.40 -5.34 1.90
C ALA A 35 -1.26 -5.46 0.38
N GLN A 36 -0.45 -6.41 -0.10
CA GLN A 36 -0.31 -6.71 -1.54
C GLN A 36 -1.62 -7.25 -2.15
N GLN A 37 -2.34 -8.11 -1.43
CA GLN A 37 -3.66 -8.60 -1.88
C GLN A 37 -4.69 -7.47 -1.95
N ALA A 38 -4.66 -6.54 -0.98
CA ALA A 38 -5.49 -5.35 -1.01
C ALA A 38 -5.13 -4.44 -2.19
N LEU A 39 -3.84 -4.26 -2.47
CA LEU A 39 -3.36 -3.51 -3.64
C LEU A 39 -3.88 -4.12 -4.94
N LEU A 40 -3.71 -5.43 -5.15
CA LEU A 40 -4.23 -6.14 -6.33
C LEU A 40 -5.75 -6.00 -6.47
N SER A 41 -6.48 -6.01 -5.35
CA SER A 41 -7.92 -5.80 -5.35
C SER A 41 -8.29 -4.37 -5.79
N ILE A 42 -7.50 -3.36 -5.39
CA ILE A 42 -7.63 -1.98 -5.89
C ILE A 42 -7.40 -1.92 -7.40
N GLU A 43 -6.41 -2.66 -7.92
CA GLU A 43 -6.15 -2.72 -9.37
C GLU A 43 -7.31 -3.33 -10.16
N GLN A 44 -7.93 -4.39 -9.62
CA GLN A 44 -9.10 -5.03 -10.22
C GLN A 44 -10.32 -4.10 -10.20
N LEU A 45 -10.53 -3.38 -9.09
CA LEU A 45 -11.60 -2.38 -8.98
C LEU A 45 -11.43 -1.25 -10.00
N PHE A 46 -10.20 -0.77 -10.20
CA PHE A 46 -9.89 0.26 -11.20
C PHE A 46 -10.08 -0.26 -12.64
N SER A 47 -9.66 -1.50 -12.90
CA SER A 47 -9.85 -2.15 -14.21
C SER A 47 -11.34 -2.36 -14.56
N GLY A 48 -12.22 -2.43 -13.55
CA GLY A 48 -13.66 -2.52 -13.71
C GLY A 48 -14.39 -1.18 -13.91
N LEU A 49 -13.68 -0.05 -13.90
CA LEU A 49 -14.25 1.28 -14.15
C LEU A 49 -14.51 1.51 -15.65
N THR A 50 -15.44 2.41 -15.95
CA THR A 50 -15.65 2.89 -17.33
C THR A 50 -14.46 3.73 -17.81
N GLU A 51 -14.22 3.83 -19.12
CA GLU A 51 -13.11 4.62 -19.68
C GLU A 51 -13.10 6.08 -19.19
N GLN A 52 -14.27 6.73 -19.06
CA GLN A 52 -14.37 8.09 -18.52
C GLN A 52 -13.96 8.20 -17.05
N GLN A 53 -14.30 7.19 -16.24
CA GLN A 53 -13.90 7.12 -14.84
C GLN A 53 -12.40 6.83 -14.71
N GLN A 54 -11.88 5.92 -15.54
CA GLN A 54 -10.45 5.63 -15.57
C GLN A 54 -9.65 6.89 -15.95
N VAL A 55 -10.03 7.64 -16.98
CA VAL A 55 -9.30 8.88 -17.35
C VAL A 55 -9.28 9.90 -16.21
N THR A 56 -10.35 9.97 -15.42
CA THR A 56 -10.46 10.91 -14.30
C THR A 56 -9.64 10.47 -13.08
N GLU A 57 -9.65 9.16 -12.76
CA GLU A 57 -9.00 8.61 -11.56
C GLU A 57 -7.59 8.05 -11.80
N GLN A 58 -7.17 7.88 -13.07
CA GLN A 58 -5.87 7.33 -13.46
C GLN A 58 -4.65 8.04 -12.83
N PRO A 59 -4.62 9.38 -12.66
CA PRO A 59 -3.48 10.03 -12.04
C PRO A 59 -3.32 9.66 -10.55
N GLN A 60 -4.42 9.71 -9.79
CA GLN A 60 -4.42 9.37 -8.37
C GLN A 60 -4.18 7.87 -8.15
N TYR A 61 -4.76 7.04 -9.01
CA TYR A 61 -4.54 5.60 -9.01
C TYR A 61 -3.05 5.26 -9.27
N HIS A 62 -2.42 5.81 -10.30
CA HIS A 62 -0.99 5.58 -10.56
C HIS A 62 -0.11 6.01 -9.40
N GLN A 63 -0.41 7.15 -8.79
CA GLN A 63 0.32 7.63 -7.61
C GLN A 63 0.20 6.66 -6.44
N LEU A 64 -1.02 6.15 -6.19
CA LEU A 64 -1.27 5.18 -5.13
C LEU A 64 -0.53 3.86 -5.36
N ILE A 65 -0.63 3.28 -6.56
CA ILE A 65 0.07 2.03 -6.90
C ILE A 65 1.60 2.22 -6.80
N GLY A 66 2.12 3.33 -7.32
CA GLY A 66 3.54 3.63 -7.28
C GLY A 66 4.06 3.77 -5.85
N ALA A 67 3.37 4.52 -5.00
CA ALA A 67 3.74 4.73 -3.61
C ALA A 67 3.59 3.44 -2.77
N ALA A 68 2.51 2.66 -2.96
CA ALA A 68 2.32 1.39 -2.26
C ALA A 68 3.38 0.36 -2.65
N SER A 69 3.76 0.32 -3.93
CA SER A 69 4.82 -0.56 -4.42
C SER A 69 6.20 -0.17 -3.88
N ALA A 70 6.49 1.13 -3.77
CA ALA A 70 7.72 1.63 -3.16
C ALA A 70 7.79 1.21 -1.68
N LEU A 71 6.73 1.48 -0.91
CA LEU A 71 6.63 1.11 0.51
C LEU A 71 6.82 -0.40 0.72
N ASN A 72 6.15 -1.22 -0.10
CA ASN A 72 6.29 -2.67 -0.07
C ASN A 72 7.74 -3.11 -0.32
N LEU A 73 8.42 -2.52 -1.32
CA LEU A 73 9.82 -2.82 -1.60
C LEU A 73 10.74 -2.43 -0.43
N THR A 74 10.51 -1.26 0.18
CA THR A 74 11.30 -0.76 1.31
C THR A 74 11.11 -1.65 2.55
N LEU A 75 9.88 -2.08 2.84
CA LEU A 75 9.58 -3.02 3.91
C LEU A 75 10.24 -4.39 3.70
N ILE A 76 10.19 -4.94 2.47
CA ILE A 76 10.87 -6.20 2.13
C ILE A 76 12.40 -6.06 2.32
N LYS A 77 12.99 -4.94 1.89
CA LYS A 77 14.43 -4.69 2.10
C LYS A 77 14.78 -4.57 3.58
N SER A 78 13.92 -3.94 4.38
CA SER A 78 14.11 -3.82 5.82
C SER A 78 14.07 -5.18 6.51
N LEU A 79 13.15 -6.07 6.09
CA LEU A 79 13.08 -7.45 6.55
C LEU A 79 14.34 -8.25 6.23
N ASP A 80 14.82 -8.17 4.99
CA ASP A 80 16.01 -8.92 4.53
C ASP A 80 17.27 -8.49 5.30
N HIS A 81 17.37 -7.21 5.65
CA HIS A 81 18.51 -6.68 6.39
C HIS A 81 18.34 -6.71 7.92
N ASN A 82 17.16 -7.10 8.43
CA ASN A 82 16.81 -7.05 9.86
C ASN A 82 17.13 -5.69 10.51
N ASN A 83 16.99 -4.61 9.73
CA ASN A 83 17.62 -3.32 10.03
C ASN A 83 16.63 -2.16 10.06
N LEU A 84 16.77 -1.35 11.11
CA LEU A 84 16.06 -0.09 11.35
C LEU A 84 16.46 1.02 10.36
N THR A 85 17.48 0.82 9.53
CA THR A 85 17.97 1.79 8.53
C THR A 85 16.88 2.34 7.63
N TYR A 86 15.85 1.56 7.36
CA TYR A 86 14.75 1.95 6.48
C TYR A 86 13.53 2.47 7.25
N ALA A 87 13.54 2.53 8.59
CA ALA A 87 12.37 2.93 9.38
C ALA A 87 11.90 4.36 9.06
N ASP A 88 12.83 5.32 8.96
CA ASP A 88 12.50 6.71 8.56
C ASP A 88 11.93 6.78 7.14
N GLN A 89 12.46 5.95 6.24
CA GLN A 89 12.00 5.88 4.85
C GLN A 89 10.61 5.23 4.75
N ILE A 90 10.37 4.15 5.48
CA ILE A 90 9.08 3.49 5.61
C ILE A 90 8.03 4.48 6.13
N GLN A 91 8.35 5.24 7.19
CA GLN A 91 7.42 6.23 7.75
C GLN A 91 7.11 7.35 6.75
N THR A 92 8.12 7.79 6.00
CA THR A 92 7.96 8.83 4.95
C THR A 92 7.06 8.33 3.83
N GLU A 93 7.28 7.10 3.35
CA GLU A 93 6.50 6.46 2.29
C GLU A 93 5.06 6.16 2.74
N LEU A 94 4.86 5.72 3.99
CA LEU A 94 3.53 5.52 4.60
C LEU A 94 2.77 6.85 4.68
N THR A 95 3.41 7.91 5.18
CA THR A 95 2.79 9.24 5.30
C THR A 95 2.41 9.79 3.93
N ALA A 96 3.25 9.58 2.91
CA ALA A 96 2.93 9.96 1.53
C ALA A 96 1.71 9.18 1.01
N LEU A 97 1.59 7.88 1.33
CA LEU A 97 0.46 7.04 0.94
C LEU A 97 -0.85 7.50 1.61
N GLU A 98 -0.80 7.90 2.88
CA GLU A 98 -1.93 8.47 3.63
C GLU A 98 -2.34 9.85 3.10
N GLN A 99 -1.40 10.64 2.57
CA GLN A 99 -1.72 11.96 1.99
C GLN A 99 -2.36 11.88 0.60
N LEU A 100 -2.33 10.72 -0.06
CA LEU A 100 -3.06 10.47 -1.30
C LEU A 100 -4.57 10.19 -1.06
N ILE A 101 -5.08 10.51 0.14
CA ILE A 101 -6.51 10.41 0.53
C ILE A 101 -7.29 11.65 0.09
#